data_AF-A0A519L4H0-F1
#
_entry.id   AF-A0A519L4H0-F1
#
_cell.length_a   1.000
_cell.length_b   1.000
_cell.length_c   1.000
_cell.angle_alpha   90.00
_cell.angle_beta   90.00
_cell.angle_gamma   90.00
#
_symmetry.space_group_name_H-M   'P 1'
#
loop_
_entity.id
_entity.type
_entity.pdbx_description
1 polymer ?
#
loop_
_entity_poly.entity_id
_entity_poly.type
_entity_poly.pdbx_seq_one_letter_code
_entity_poly.pdbx_strand_id
1 'polypeptide(L)' 'MTPPREIDTGLEGFRWWPGALDAGAQAALLAQVMAAVEASPFYRPVTPGGRPFSVQMTNLGPLGW' A
#
# COMPACT_ATOMS: atom_id res chain seq x y z
N MET A 1 -4.59 21.02 -10.95
CA MET A 1 -5.25 19.77 -10.52
C MET A 1 -6.27 20.11 -9.46
N THR A 2 -7.43 19.46 -9.48
CA THR A 2 -8.43 19.59 -8.42
C THR A 2 -7.84 18.97 -7.15
N PRO A 3 -7.82 19.69 -6.01
CA PRO A 3 -7.35 19.11 -4.76
C PRO A 3 -8.23 17.89 -4.39
N PRO A 4 -7.65 16.85 -3.78
CA PRO A 4 -8.42 15.69 -3.35
C PRO A 4 -9.49 16.12 -2.36
N ARG A 5 -10.68 15.55 -2.50
CA ARG A 5 -11.81 15.80 -1.60
C ARG A 5 -12.20 14.51 -0.90
N GLU A 6 -12.54 14.63 0.36
CA GLU A 6 -13.15 13.54 1.12
C GLU A 6 -14.52 13.19 0.52
N ILE A 7 -14.81 11.91 0.38
CA ILE A 7 -16.15 11.40 0.10
C ILE A 7 -16.77 10.92 1.42
N ASP A 8 -17.99 11.36 1.69
CA ASP A 8 -18.79 10.80 2.78
C ASP A 8 -19.17 9.35 2.43
N THR A 9 -18.64 8.42 3.22
CA THR A 9 -18.87 6.99 3.03
C THR A 9 -20.04 6.47 3.85
N GLY A 10 -20.64 7.28 4.73
CA GLY A 10 -21.67 6.84 5.67
C GLY A 10 -21.17 5.83 6.73
N LEU A 11 -19.85 5.69 6.87
CA LEU A 11 -19.21 4.75 7.79
C LEU A 11 -18.45 5.53 8.86
N GLU A 12 -18.90 5.42 10.10
CA GLU A 12 -18.26 6.10 11.22
C GLU A 12 -16.79 5.66 11.36
N GLY A 13 -15.89 6.64 11.49
CA GLY A 13 -14.45 6.39 11.63
C GLY A 13 -13.71 6.05 10.34
N PHE A 14 -14.38 5.94 9.19
CA PHE A 14 -13.74 5.69 7.89
C PHE A 14 -13.73 6.95 7.02
N ARG A 15 -12.58 7.26 6.44
CA ARG A 15 -12.38 8.44 5.59
C ARG A 15 -11.84 8.02 4.24
N TRP A 16 -12.49 8.45 3.16
CA TRP A 16 -12.05 8.13 1.80
C TRP A 16 -11.66 9.38 1.02
N TRP A 17 -10.42 9.42 0.53
CA TRP A 17 -9.84 10.52 -0.24
C TRP A 17 -9.40 10.04 -1.63
N PRO A 18 -10.30 9.93 -2.61
CA PRO A 18 -9.92 9.54 -3.97
C PRO A 18 -8.95 10.54 -4.58
N GLY A 19 -7.91 10.02 -5.23
CA GLY A 19 -6.90 10.87 -5.88
C GLY A 19 -6.06 11.70 -4.90
N ALA A 20 -6.00 11.32 -3.62
CA ALA A 20 -5.16 11.99 -2.62
C ALA A 20 -3.68 12.09 -3.04
N LEU A 21 -3.20 11.06 -3.73
CA LEU A 21 -1.91 11.07 -4.41
C LEU A 21 -2.16 11.41 -5.87
N ASP A 22 -1.62 12.54 -6.31
CA ASP A 22 -1.57 12.83 -7.73
C ASP A 22 -0.54 11.95 -8.46
N ALA A 23 -0.47 12.07 -9.78
CA ALA A 23 0.44 11.27 -10.60
C ALA A 23 1.92 11.42 -10.18
N GLY A 24 2.34 12.62 -9.76
CA GLY A 24 3.73 12.86 -9.32
C GLY A 24 4.01 12.20 -7.97
N ALA A 25 3.09 12.36 -7.01
CA ALA A 25 3.16 11.72 -5.71
C ALA A 25 3.10 10.19 -5.80
N GLN A 26 2.28 9.65 -6.71
CA GLN A 26 2.23 8.21 -6.99
C GLN A 26 3.57 7.69 -7.52
N ALA A 27 4.16 8.37 -8.50
CA ALA A 27 5.45 7.99 -9.07
C ALA A 27 6.59 8.07 -8.04
N ALA A 28 6.60 9.12 -7.22
CA ALA A 28 7.59 9.29 -6.15
C ALA A 28 7.48 8.19 -5.09
N LEU A 29 6.26 7.84 -4.66
CA LEU A 29 6.04 6.76 -3.71
C LEU A 29 6.46 5.40 -4.30
N LEU A 30 6.10 5.12 -5.56
CA LEU A 30 6.50 3.89 -6.24
C LEU A 30 8.03 3.76 -6.29
N ALA A 31 8.75 4.82 -6.64
CA ALA A 31 10.21 4.81 -6.68
C ALA A 31 10.82 4.48 -5.31
N GLN A 32 10.29 5.08 -4.23
CA GLN A 32 10.75 4.79 -2.87
C GLN A 32 10.49 3.34 -2.46
N VAL A 33 9.29 2.81 -2.76
CA VAL A 33 8.94 1.42 -2.45
C VAL A 33 9.84 0.44 -3.20
N MET A 34 10.05 0.66 -4.50
CA MET A 34 10.87 -0.24 -5.32
C MET A 34 12.35 -0.24 -4.89
N ALA A 35 12.88 0.92 -4.48
CA ALA A 35 14.23 0.98 -3.90
C ALA A 35 14.31 0.20 -2.57
N ALA A 36 13.31 0.33 -1.70
CA ALA A 36 13.29 -0.38 -0.42
C ALA A 36 13.14 -1.91 -0.57
N VAL A 37 12.49 -2.36 -1.64
CA VAL A 37 12.32 -3.78 -1.97
C VAL A 37 13.65 -4.48 -2.27
N GLU A 38 14.70 -3.75 -2.68
CA GLU A 38 16.03 -4.32 -2.82
C GLU A 38 16.57 -4.87 -1.48
N ALA A 39 16.26 -4.20 -0.37
CA ALA A 39 16.62 -4.63 0.97
C ALA A 39 15.59 -5.59 1.60
N SER A 40 14.32 -5.49 1.21
CA SER A 40 13.22 -6.33 1.69
C SER A 40 12.41 -6.89 0.51
N PRO A 41 12.86 -8.00 -0.11
CA PRO A 41 12.25 -8.53 -1.32
C PRO A 41 10.79 -8.95 -1.13
N PHE A 42 10.01 -8.83 -2.20
CA PHE A 42 8.64 -9.35 -2.23
C PHE A 42 8.60 -10.88 -2.08
N TYR A 43 7.74 -11.37 -1.18
CA TYR A 43 7.47 -12.80 -1.00
C TYR A 43 5.97 -13.10 -1.04
N ARG A 44 5.61 -14.38 -1.16
CA ARG A 44 4.22 -14.85 -1.07
C ARG A 44 4.02 -15.57 0.27
N PRO A 45 3.33 -14.96 1.25
CA PRO A 45 3.02 -15.65 2.49
C PRO A 45 2.21 -16.92 2.21
N VAL A 46 2.44 -17.96 3.02
CA VAL A 46 1.65 -19.18 3.03
C VAL A 46 0.82 -19.19 4.30
N THR A 47 -0.50 -19.32 4.16
CA THR A 47 -1.39 -19.43 5.32
C THR A 47 -1.09 -20.68 6.14
N PRO A 48 -1.50 -20.73 7.43
CA PRO A 48 -1.42 -21.97 8.22
C PRO A 48 -2.08 -23.19 7.55
N GLY A 49 -3.08 -22.98 6.68
CA GLY A 49 -3.71 -24.03 5.88
C GLY A 49 -2.94 -24.44 4.61
N GLY A 50 -1.72 -23.92 4.40
CA GLY A 50 -0.83 -24.31 3.30
C GLY A 50 -1.09 -23.62 1.96
N ARG A 51 -2.15 -22.80 1.82
CA ARG A 51 -2.43 -22.08 0.57
C ARG A 51 -1.62 -20.76 0.52
N PRO A 52 -0.82 -20.52 -0.53
CA PRO A 52 -0.12 -19.25 -0.72
C PRO A 52 -1.09 -18.13 -1.10
N PHE A 53 -0.74 -16.90 -0.75
CA PHE A 53 -1.45 -15.71 -1.20
C PHE A 53 -1.32 -15.50 -2.71
N SER A 54 -2.39 -14.98 -3.33
CA SER A 54 -2.37 -14.53 -4.73
C SER A 54 -1.57 -13.23 -4.92
N VAL A 55 -1.38 -12.47 -3.84
CA VAL A 55 -0.56 -11.26 -3.80
C VAL A 55 0.86 -11.56 -3.32
N GLN A 56 1.79 -10.67 -3.63
CA GLN A 56 3.09 -10.59 -2.98
C GLN A 56 3.08 -9.49 -1.93
N MET A 57 3.88 -9.66 -0.88
CA MET A 57 3.99 -8.74 0.23
C MET A 57 5.46 -8.46 0.54
N THR A 58 5.70 -7.29 1.12
CA THR A 58 6.95 -6.89 1.76
C THR A 58 6.61 -6.04 2.97
N ASN A 59 7.53 -5.90 3.91
CA ASN A 59 7.39 -5.06 5.09
C ASN A 59 8.57 -4.09 5.19
N LEU A 60 8.30 -2.87 5.64
CA LEU A 60 9.28 -1.81 5.85
C LEU A 60 9.17 -1.31 7.30
N GLY A 61 10.31 -1.13 7.97
CA GLY A 61 10.38 -0.76 9.38
C GLY A 61 10.83 -1.92 10.28
N PRO A 62 10.78 -1.73 11.61
CA PRO A 62 11.36 -2.68 12.58
C PRO A 62 10.55 -3.97 12.75
N LEU A 63 9.27 -3.97 12.35
CA LEU A 63 8.36 -5.11 12.49
C LEU A 63 7.64 -5.32 11.16
N GLY A 64 7.53 -6.58 10.74
CA GLY A 64 6.68 -7.01 9.64
C GLY A 64 5.48 -7.77 10.16
N TRP A 65 4.39 -7.74 9.38
CA TRP A 65 3.22 -8.57 9.63
C TRP A 65 3.46 -10.03 9.17
#